data_AF-A0A660TMA8-F1
#
_entry.id   AF-A0A660TMA8-F1
#
_cell.length_a   1.000
_cell.length_b   1.000
_cell.length_c   1.000
_cell.angle_alpha   90.00
_cell.angle_beta   90.00
_cell.angle_gamma   90.00
#
_symmetry.space_group_name_H-M   'P 1'
#
loop_
_entity.id
_entity.type
_entity.pdbx_description
1 polymer ?
#
loop_
_entity_poly.entity_id
_entity_poly.type
_entity_poly.pdbx_seq_one_letter_code
_entity_poly.pdbx_strand_id
1 'polypeptide(L)'
;MKANQYPDIVELRKSFPTADPVANNTLICFNIKGNSYRFIVHIVWGKTVFIRELLTHADYTKIHNDTDLDRVTEYAEQLAALFEAGNKEIEPLFDYVVNMIETYEDIHYPVGKSSPVEMLKFLMDRHGHKQKDLTDIAPKSTISEILSGKKDMSKSVIRKLAEKYHTNHSVFF
;
A
#
# COMPACT_ATOMS: atom_id res chain seq x y z
N MET A 1 -11.18 -2.98 30.77
CA MET A 1 -11.48 -4.30 30.17
C MET A 1 -12.74 -4.83 30.83
N LYS A 2 -13.69 -5.40 30.07
CA LYS A 2 -14.88 -6.06 30.61
C LYS A 2 -14.77 -7.57 30.35
N ALA A 3 -15.21 -8.38 31.30
CA ALA A 3 -15.33 -9.83 31.13
C ALA A 3 -16.33 -10.12 30.00
N ASN A 4 -15.99 -11.06 29.12
CA ASN A 4 -16.88 -11.47 28.05
C ASN A 4 -17.99 -12.38 28.61
N GLN A 5 -19.25 -11.94 28.50
CA GLN A 5 -20.42 -12.72 28.93
C GLN A 5 -20.95 -13.67 27.85
N TYR A 6 -20.42 -13.58 26.62
CA TYR A 6 -20.85 -14.42 25.50
C TYR A 6 -19.92 -15.64 25.38
N PRO A 7 -20.47 -16.87 25.38
CA PRO A 7 -19.67 -18.10 25.29
C PRO A 7 -19.22 -18.43 23.86
N ASP A 8 -19.90 -17.90 22.83
CA ASP A 8 -19.57 -18.08 21.42
C ASP A 8 -20.22 -17.02 20.52
N ILE A 9 -19.95 -17.10 19.21
CA ILE A 9 -20.48 -16.19 18.19
C ILE A 9 -21.99 -16.33 17.99
N VAL A 10 -22.56 -17.51 18.23
CA VAL A 10 -23.99 -17.76 18.06
C VAL A 10 -24.77 -16.98 19.12
N GLU A 11 -24.34 -17.05 20.37
CA GLU A 11 -24.92 -16.29 21.47
C GLU A 11 -24.66 -14.78 21.33
N LEU A 12 -23.47 -14.38 20.87
CA LEU A 12 -23.15 -12.98 20.59
C LEU A 12 -24.11 -12.38 19.54
N ARG A 13 -24.40 -13.10 18.46
CA ARG A 13 -25.28 -12.66 17.38
C ARG A 13 -26.74 -12.49 17.79
N LYS A 14 -27.19 -13.11 18.88
CA LYS A 14 -28.53 -12.83 19.43
C LYS A 14 -28.65 -11.38 19.91
N SER A 15 -27.58 -10.80 20.43
CA SER A 15 -27.52 -9.39 20.85
C SER A 15 -27.04 -8.46 19.73
N PHE A 16 -26.14 -8.95 18.86
CA PHE A 16 -25.56 -8.19 17.75
C PHE A 16 -25.71 -8.96 16.43
N PRO A 17 -26.89 -8.96 15.78
CA PRO A 17 -27.18 -9.81 14.62
C PRO A 17 -26.29 -9.56 13.41
N THR A 18 -25.76 -8.34 13.29
CA THR A 18 -24.87 -7.91 12.21
C THR A 18 -23.39 -8.11 12.54
N ALA A 19 -23.07 -8.72 13.69
CA ALA A 19 -21.70 -9.04 14.05
C ALA A 19 -21.15 -10.08 13.08
N ASP A 20 -20.06 -9.72 12.42
CA ASP A 20 -19.44 -10.57 11.40
C ASP A 20 -18.11 -11.12 11.93
N PRO A 21 -18.02 -12.44 12.19
CA PRO A 21 -16.77 -13.05 12.53
C PRO A 21 -15.87 -13.07 11.31
N VAL A 22 -14.64 -12.60 11.50
CA VAL A 22 -13.54 -12.70 10.56
C VAL A 22 -12.40 -13.47 11.22
N ALA A 23 -11.45 -13.97 10.44
CA ALA A 23 -10.29 -14.73 10.94
C ALA A 23 -10.69 -15.86 11.92
N ASN A 24 -11.45 -16.85 11.44
CA ASN A 24 -11.85 -18.02 12.21
C ASN A 24 -12.56 -17.71 13.56
N ASN A 25 -13.44 -16.69 13.57
CA ASN A 25 -14.25 -16.26 14.72
C ASN A 25 -13.46 -15.66 15.90
N THR A 26 -12.18 -15.30 15.71
CA THR A 26 -11.38 -14.65 16.76
C THR A 26 -11.53 -13.13 16.72
N LEU A 27 -11.74 -12.57 15.53
CA LEU A 27 -12.02 -11.15 15.31
C LEU A 27 -13.49 -10.99 14.92
N ILE A 28 -14.17 -10.05 15.58
CA ILE A 28 -15.56 -9.73 15.30
C ILE A 28 -15.65 -8.28 14.84
N CYS A 29 -16.24 -8.08 13.67
CA CYS A 29 -16.57 -6.78 13.12
C CYS A 29 -18.02 -6.43 13.50
N PHE A 30 -18.21 -5.28 14.17
CA PHE A 30 -19.53 -4.74 14.45
C PHE A 30 -19.80 -3.51 13.58
N ASN A 31 -20.93 -3.53 12.87
CA ASN A 31 -21.40 -2.38 12.11
C ASN A 31 -22.15 -1.41 13.03
N ILE A 32 -21.71 -0.16 13.08
CA ILE A 32 -22.26 0.88 13.96
C ILE A 32 -22.79 2.05 13.12
N LYS A 33 -23.92 2.63 13.55
CA LYS A 33 -24.59 3.78 12.91
C LYS A 33 -24.84 3.55 11.41
N GLY A 34 -25.55 2.48 11.08
CA GLY A 34 -25.90 2.17 9.68
C GLY A 34 -24.69 1.92 8.79
N ASN A 35 -23.71 1.15 9.30
CA ASN A 35 -22.43 0.85 8.63
C ASN A 35 -21.49 2.06 8.48
N SER A 36 -21.76 3.21 9.12
CA SER A 36 -20.86 4.36 9.09
C SER A 36 -19.57 4.13 9.88
N TYR A 37 -19.56 3.13 10.77
CA TYR A 37 -18.39 2.72 11.54
C TYR A 37 -18.30 1.21 11.64
N ARG A 38 -17.08 0.68 11.67
CA ARG A 38 -16.77 -0.70 12.01
C ARG A 38 -15.95 -0.74 13.28
N PHE A 39 -16.39 -1.55 14.22
CA PHE A 39 -15.66 -1.79 15.45
C PHE A 39 -15.06 -3.18 15.40
N ILE A 40 -13.74 -3.26 15.33
CA ILE A 40 -13.01 -4.51 15.24
C ILE A 40 -12.58 -4.91 16.63
N VAL A 41 -12.99 -6.11 17.02
CA VAL A 41 -12.84 -6.59 18.38
C VAL A 41 -12.25 -7.98 18.34
N HIS A 42 -11.16 -8.19 19.06
CA HIS A 42 -10.65 -9.53 19.30
C HIS A 42 -11.33 -10.11 20.54
N ILE A 43 -12.02 -11.24 20.36
CA ILE A 43 -12.80 -11.87 21.43
C ILE A 43 -12.16 -13.20 21.81
N VAL A 44 -11.80 -13.30 23.09
CA VAL A 44 -11.51 -14.59 23.72
C VAL A 44 -12.77 -15.02 24.46
N TRP A 45 -13.45 -16.03 23.90
CA TRP A 45 -14.74 -16.53 24.41
C TRP A 45 -14.68 -16.88 25.90
N GLY A 46 -15.67 -16.41 26.66
CA GLY A 46 -15.76 -16.61 28.12
C GLY A 46 -14.66 -15.96 28.97
N LYS A 47 -13.74 -15.18 28.37
CA LYS A 47 -12.66 -14.50 29.09
C LYS A 47 -12.72 -12.99 28.90
N THR A 48 -12.15 -12.49 27.80
CA THR A 48 -11.80 -11.08 27.65
C THR A 48 -12.12 -10.60 26.24
N VAL A 49 -12.61 -9.37 26.16
CA VAL A 49 -12.82 -8.64 24.92
C VAL A 49 -11.74 -7.56 24.79
N PHE A 50 -11.03 -7.56 23.67
CA PHE A 50 -10.05 -6.54 23.32
C PHE A 50 -10.59 -5.69 22.19
N ILE A 51 -10.73 -4.39 22.46
CA ILE A 51 -10.99 -3.43 21.39
C ILE A 51 -9.70 -3.35 20.59
N ARG A 52 -9.74 -3.75 19.33
CA ARG A 52 -8.61 -3.59 18.43
C ARG A 52 -8.69 -2.20 17.84
N GLU A 53 -9.78 -1.92 17.13
CA GLU A 53 -9.90 -0.71 16.33
C GLU A 53 -11.35 -0.22 16.24
N LEU A 54 -11.52 1.09 16.07
CA LEU A 54 -12.78 1.73 15.68
C LEU A 54 -12.53 2.50 14.39
N LEU A 55 -13.18 2.08 13.32
CA LEU A 55 -12.98 2.57 11.96
C LEU A 55 -14.26 3.24 11.48
N THR A 56 -14.15 4.26 10.64
CA THR A 56 -15.28 4.87 9.93
C THR A 56 -15.39 4.30 8.51
N HIS A 57 -16.56 4.40 7.86
CA HIS A 57 -16.73 4.00 6.46
C HIS A 57 -15.88 4.85 5.50
N ALA A 58 -15.42 6.03 5.93
CA ALA A 58 -14.51 6.87 5.15
C ALA A 58 -13.05 6.35 5.19
N ASP A 59 -12.71 5.48 6.13
CA ASP A 59 -11.33 4.99 6.34
C ASP A 59 -10.99 3.74 5.50
N TYR A 60 -11.97 3.21 4.75
CA TYR A 60 -11.77 2.11 3.79
C TYR A 60 -11.53 2.59 2.36
N THR A 61 -11.31 3.89 2.18
CA THR A 61 -10.85 4.44 0.92
C THR A 61 -9.77 5.48 1.18
N LYS A 62 -8.54 5.03 0.90
CA LYS A 62 -7.37 5.79 0.47
C LYS A 62 -6.38 6.12 1.57
N ILE A 63 -5.22 5.48 1.49
CA ILE A 63 -3.97 6.24 1.50
C ILE A 63 -4.22 7.47 0.60
N HIS A 64 -4.23 8.69 1.15
CA HIS A 64 -4.69 9.87 0.39
C HIS A 64 -3.55 10.57 -0.34
N ASN A 65 -2.33 10.33 0.10
CA ASN A 65 -1.11 10.97 -0.34
C ASN A 65 0.08 10.10 0.07
N ASP A 66 1.26 10.47 -0.39
CA ASP A 66 2.49 9.70 -0.21
C ASP A 66 2.94 9.64 1.26
N THR A 67 2.57 10.63 2.09
CA THR A 67 2.86 10.58 3.54
C THR A 67 2.01 9.52 4.25
N ASP A 68 0.78 9.30 3.81
CA ASP A 68 -0.04 8.19 4.30
C ASP A 68 0.49 6.84 3.77
N LEU A 69 1.03 6.81 2.54
CA LEU A 69 1.63 5.62 1.96
C LEU A 69 2.83 5.19 2.80
N ASP A 70 3.75 6.11 3.09
CA ASP A 70 4.94 5.84 3.90
C ASP A 70 4.59 5.25 5.27
N ARG A 71 3.58 5.83 5.95
CA ARG A 71 3.12 5.35 7.27
C ARG A 71 2.53 3.95 7.21
N VAL A 72 1.71 3.67 6.20
CA VAL A 72 1.04 2.37 6.04
C VAL A 72 2.06 1.31 5.63
N THR A 73 3.05 1.66 4.81
CA THR A 73 4.19 0.79 4.47
C THR A 73 5.03 0.46 5.69
N GLU A 74 5.40 1.44 6.52
CA GLU A 74 6.14 1.19 7.77
C GLU A 74 5.35 0.26 8.70
N TYR A 75 4.01 0.40 8.74
CA TYR A 75 3.16 -0.50 9.50
C TYR A 75 3.14 -1.92 8.92
N ALA A 76 3.09 -2.07 7.60
CA ALA A 76 3.19 -3.37 6.92
C ALA A 76 4.50 -4.08 7.24
N GLU A 77 5.63 -3.35 7.29
CA GLU A 77 6.94 -3.88 7.68
C GLU A 77 6.94 -4.40 9.13
N GLN A 78 6.31 -3.66 10.06
CA GLN A 78 6.17 -4.11 11.44
C GLN A 78 5.33 -5.39 11.55
N LEU A 79 4.24 -5.48 10.78
CA LEU A 79 3.42 -6.69 10.71
C LEU A 79 4.21 -7.87 10.11
N ALA A 80 4.99 -7.64 9.05
CA ALA A 80 5.84 -8.67 8.47
C ALA A 80 6.84 -9.23 9.51
N ALA A 81 7.50 -8.35 10.28
CA ALA A 81 8.43 -8.77 11.34
C ALA A 81 7.74 -9.60 12.43
N LEU A 82 6.51 -9.24 12.82
CA LEU A 82 5.72 -10.03 13.78
C LEU A 82 5.29 -11.38 13.21
N PHE A 83 4.98 -11.43 11.92
CA PHE A 83 4.61 -12.67 11.22
C PHE A 83 5.81 -13.63 11.14
N GLU A 84 6.99 -13.12 10.78
CA GLU A 84 8.27 -13.85 10.78
C GLU A 84 8.64 -14.36 12.19
N ALA A 85 8.31 -13.60 13.23
CA ALA A 85 8.47 -14.02 14.63
C ALA A 85 7.47 -15.12 15.06
N GLY A 86 6.61 -15.61 14.16
CA GLY A 86 5.71 -16.75 14.38
C GLY A 86 4.28 -16.39 14.74
N ASN A 87 3.88 -15.10 14.70
CA ASN A 87 2.52 -14.66 15.02
C ASN A 87 1.57 -14.85 13.83
N LYS A 88 1.38 -16.07 13.35
CA LYS A 88 0.62 -16.36 12.12
C LYS A 88 -0.82 -15.82 12.09
N GLU A 89 -1.44 -15.61 13.25
CA GLU A 89 -2.80 -15.06 13.37
C GLU A 89 -2.96 -13.63 12.79
N ILE A 90 -1.87 -12.92 12.50
CA ILE A 90 -1.91 -11.57 11.91
C ILE A 90 -1.96 -11.56 10.39
N GLU A 91 -1.82 -12.71 9.72
CA GLU A 91 -1.86 -12.84 8.25
C GLU A 91 -3.04 -12.10 7.62
N PRO A 92 -4.30 -12.20 8.12
CA PRO A 92 -5.42 -11.47 7.53
C PRO A 92 -5.31 -9.93 7.65
N LEU A 93 -4.65 -9.44 8.71
CA LEU A 93 -4.41 -8.01 8.90
C LEU A 93 -3.27 -7.54 7.98
N PHE A 94 -2.22 -8.34 7.84
CA PHE A 94 -1.12 -8.08 6.93
C PHE A 94 -1.61 -8.00 5.48
N ASP A 95 -2.36 -9.00 5.02
CA ASP A 95 -2.95 -9.02 3.66
C ASP A 95 -3.83 -7.80 3.39
N TYR A 96 -4.64 -7.40 4.39
CA TYR A 96 -5.47 -6.22 4.29
C TYR A 96 -4.64 -4.93 4.10
N VAL A 97 -3.59 -4.75 4.91
CA VAL A 97 -2.72 -3.57 4.83
C VAL A 97 -1.97 -3.55 3.50
N VAL A 98 -1.44 -4.69 3.05
CA VAL A 98 -0.78 -4.83 1.74
C VAL A 98 -1.76 -4.46 0.61
N ASN A 99 -3.00 -4.94 0.66
CA ASN A 99 -3.99 -4.61 -0.36
C ASN A 99 -4.35 -3.10 -0.39
N MET A 100 -4.30 -2.41 0.75
CA MET A 100 -4.48 -0.95 0.79
C MET A 100 -3.34 -0.22 0.07
N ILE A 101 -2.09 -0.67 0.26
CA ILE A 101 -0.91 -0.16 -0.43
C ILE A 101 -1.07 -0.42 -1.94
N GLU A 102 -1.29 -1.67 -2.34
CA GLU A 102 -1.47 -2.06 -3.74
C GLU A 102 -2.58 -1.25 -4.42
N THR A 103 -3.73 -1.07 -3.76
CA THR A 103 -4.84 -0.28 -4.34
C THR A 103 -4.46 1.19 -4.54
N TYR A 104 -3.72 1.78 -3.60
CA TYR A 104 -3.24 3.16 -3.76
C TYR A 104 -2.21 3.26 -4.89
N GLU A 105 -1.25 2.35 -4.89
CA GLU A 105 -0.20 2.27 -5.90
C GLU A 105 -0.80 1.98 -7.29
N ASP A 106 -1.76 1.10 -7.43
CA ASP A 106 -2.41 0.84 -8.73
C ASP A 106 -3.14 2.08 -9.29
N ILE A 107 -3.68 2.92 -8.40
CA ILE A 107 -4.40 4.15 -8.80
C ILE A 107 -3.42 5.31 -9.08
N HIS A 108 -2.37 5.46 -8.28
CA HIS A 108 -1.47 6.63 -8.30
C HIS A 108 -0.12 6.36 -8.97
N TYR A 109 0.32 5.10 -8.97
CA TYR A 109 1.55 4.55 -9.57
C TYR A 109 1.29 3.23 -10.34
N PRO A 110 0.30 3.18 -11.25
CA PRO A 110 -0.09 1.94 -11.94
C PRO A 110 1.12 1.19 -12.50
N VAL A 111 1.23 -0.11 -12.20
CA VAL A 111 2.28 -0.99 -12.73
C VAL A 111 2.05 -1.17 -14.24
N GLY A 112 2.51 -0.20 -15.00
CA GLY A 112 2.21 -0.04 -16.42
C GLY A 112 2.31 1.42 -16.82
N LYS A 113 3.54 1.83 -17.19
CA LYS A 113 3.99 3.15 -17.61
C LYS A 113 4.26 4.14 -16.48
N SER A 114 5.36 3.94 -15.75
CA SER A 114 6.18 5.11 -15.44
C SER A 114 6.43 5.80 -16.78
N SER A 115 6.02 7.05 -16.94
CA SER A 115 6.31 7.75 -18.19
C SER A 115 7.82 7.67 -18.42
N PRO A 116 8.30 7.54 -19.68
CA PRO A 116 9.73 7.48 -19.94
C PRO A 116 10.52 8.55 -19.15
N VAL A 117 9.90 9.73 -18.99
CA VAL A 117 10.43 10.86 -18.22
C VAL A 117 10.59 10.57 -16.72
N GLU A 118 9.61 9.95 -16.07
CA GLU A 118 9.70 9.57 -14.66
C GLU A 118 10.76 8.50 -14.43
N MET A 119 10.82 7.50 -15.30
CA MET A 119 11.87 6.50 -15.27
C MET A 119 13.26 7.14 -15.42
N LEU A 120 13.41 8.10 -16.34
CA LEU A 120 14.66 8.85 -16.48
C LEU A 120 15.01 9.65 -15.21
N LYS A 121 14.03 10.34 -14.59
CA LYS A 121 14.25 11.08 -13.34
C LYS A 121 14.70 10.15 -12.22
N PHE A 122 14.05 9.00 -12.07
CA PHE A 122 14.40 7.97 -11.09
C PHE A 122 15.83 7.46 -11.29
N LEU A 123 16.21 7.11 -12.51
CA LEU A 123 17.58 6.66 -12.82
C LEU A 123 18.61 7.77 -12.60
N MET A 124 18.28 9.01 -12.92
CA MET A 124 19.17 10.14 -12.63
C MET A 124 19.40 10.31 -11.13
N ASP A 125 18.35 10.23 -10.32
CA ASP A 125 18.42 10.37 -8.86
C ASP A 125 19.24 9.23 -8.22
N ARG A 126 18.92 7.98 -8.55
CA ARG A 126 19.61 6.77 -8.05
C ARG A 126 21.10 6.76 -8.34
N HIS A 127 21.54 7.37 -9.45
CA HIS A 127 22.94 7.43 -9.85
C HIS A 127 23.60 8.78 -9.55
N GLY A 128 22.89 9.74 -8.93
CA GLY A 128 23.41 11.09 -8.67
C GLY A 128 23.75 11.89 -9.94
N HIS A 129 23.17 11.52 -11.09
CA HIS A 129 23.43 12.16 -12.37
C HIS A 129 22.59 13.42 -12.57
N LYS A 130 23.23 14.48 -13.07
CA LYS A 130 22.56 15.71 -13.52
C LYS A 130 22.39 15.68 -15.05
N GLN A 131 21.59 16.57 -15.59
CA GLN A 131 21.36 16.67 -17.05
C GLN A 131 22.67 16.81 -17.86
N LYS A 132 23.68 17.48 -17.28
CA LYS A 132 25.01 17.64 -17.91
C LYS A 132 25.76 16.32 -18.07
N ASP A 133 25.43 15.31 -17.27
CA ASP A 133 26.10 14.01 -17.25
C ASP A 133 25.48 13.03 -18.28
N LEU A 134 24.44 13.48 -19.00
CA LEU A 134 23.73 12.73 -20.04
C LEU A 134 24.00 13.25 -21.45
N THR A 135 24.95 14.19 -21.64
CA THR A 135 25.20 14.82 -22.94
C THR A 135 25.73 13.85 -24.01
N ASP A 136 26.26 12.70 -23.59
CA ASP A 136 26.64 11.55 -24.42
C ASP A 136 25.41 10.82 -25.03
N ILE A 137 24.26 10.94 -24.38
CA ILE A 137 22.98 10.38 -24.82
C ILE A 137 22.34 11.29 -25.87
N ALA A 138 22.13 12.56 -25.49
CA ALA A 138 21.49 13.59 -26.29
C ALA A 138 21.95 15.00 -25.83
N PRO A 139 21.80 16.05 -26.66
CA PRO A 139 22.13 17.41 -26.24
C PRO A 139 21.40 17.83 -24.95
N LYS A 140 22.05 18.63 -24.11
CA LYS A 140 21.48 19.10 -22.83
C LYS A 140 20.11 19.78 -23.00
N SER A 141 19.92 20.54 -24.07
CA SER A 141 18.63 21.15 -24.41
C SER A 141 17.53 20.10 -24.63
N THR A 142 17.83 19.03 -25.38
CA THR A 142 16.91 17.92 -25.62
C THR A 142 16.60 17.16 -24.33
N ILE A 143 17.59 16.93 -23.45
CA ILE A 143 17.34 16.30 -22.14
C ILE A 143 16.41 17.16 -21.29
N SER A 144 16.62 18.48 -21.27
CA SER A 144 15.74 19.41 -20.55
C SER A 144 14.32 19.39 -21.12
N GLU A 145 14.17 19.39 -22.45
CA GLU A 145 12.87 19.30 -23.12
C GLU A 145 12.14 18.00 -22.75
N ILE A 146 12.85 16.86 -22.75
CA ILE A 146 12.34 15.55 -22.30
C ILE A 146 11.88 15.61 -20.84
N LEU A 147 12.74 16.08 -19.94
CA LEU A 147 12.43 16.13 -18.50
C LEU A 147 11.26 17.06 -18.16
N SER A 148 11.02 18.06 -19.01
CA SER A 148 9.89 19.00 -18.90
C SER A 148 8.62 18.53 -19.61
N GLY A 149 8.64 17.38 -20.30
CA GLY A 149 7.52 16.86 -21.07
C GLY A 149 7.24 17.60 -22.39
N LYS A 150 8.11 18.54 -22.80
CA LYS A 150 7.99 19.26 -24.08
C LYS A 150 8.35 18.41 -25.29
N LYS A 151 9.05 17.29 -25.07
CA LYS A 151 9.54 16.41 -26.13
C LYS A 151 9.55 14.97 -25.68
N ASP A 152 9.04 14.07 -26.51
CA ASP A 152 9.07 12.64 -26.23
C ASP A 152 10.48 12.05 -26.39
N MET A 153 10.75 10.97 -25.66
CA MET A 153 11.98 10.19 -25.85
C MET A 153 11.91 9.35 -27.12
N SER A 154 12.92 9.51 -27.98
CA SER A 154 13.06 8.64 -29.15
C SER A 154 13.58 7.25 -28.75
N LYS A 155 13.28 6.22 -29.55
CA LYS A 155 13.81 4.86 -29.36
C LYS A 155 15.34 4.81 -29.28
N SER A 156 16.03 5.72 -29.97
CA SER A 156 17.50 5.82 -29.90
C SER A 156 17.98 6.30 -28.52
N VAL A 157 17.32 7.33 -27.97
CA VAL A 157 17.61 7.84 -26.62
C VAL A 157 17.34 6.77 -25.56
N ILE A 158 16.21 6.06 -25.67
CA ILE A 158 15.85 4.98 -24.75
C ILE A 158 16.91 3.87 -24.73
N ARG A 159 17.40 3.44 -25.90
CA ARG A 159 18.44 2.40 -25.97
C ARG A 159 19.73 2.85 -25.28
N LYS A 160 20.21 4.05 -25.57
CA LYS A 160 21.42 4.58 -24.95
C LYS A 160 21.28 4.75 -23.44
N LEU A 161 20.10 5.15 -22.95
CA LEU A 161 19.84 5.26 -21.51
C LEU A 161 19.82 3.88 -20.85
N ALA A 162 19.17 2.90 -21.47
CA ALA A 162 19.13 1.52 -21.00
C ALA A 162 20.56 0.92 -20.91
N GLU A 163 21.40 1.18 -21.91
CA GLU A 163 22.82 0.81 -21.90
C GLU A 163 23.59 1.49 -20.77
N LYS A 164 23.43 2.82 -20.61
CA LYS A 164 24.10 3.62 -19.58
C LYS A 164 23.76 3.20 -18.15
N TYR A 165 22.51 2.81 -17.92
CA TYR A 165 22.01 2.44 -16.59
C TYR A 165 21.92 0.92 -16.38
N HIS A 166 22.37 0.11 -17.35
CA HIS A 166 22.29 -1.35 -17.29
C HIS A 166 20.87 -1.88 -17.01
N THR A 167 19.86 -1.28 -17.62
CA THR A 167 18.45 -1.68 -17.48
C THR A 167 17.90 -2.27 -18.77
N ASN A 168 16.77 -2.98 -18.69
CA ASN A 168 16.01 -3.35 -19.88
C ASN A 168 15.31 -2.09 -20.44
N HIS A 169 15.39 -1.84 -21.76
CA HIS A 169 14.70 -0.71 -22.37
C HIS A 169 13.17 -0.70 -22.15
N SER A 170 12.56 -1.85 -21.81
CA SER A 170 11.13 -1.99 -21.48
C SER A 170 10.70 -1.11 -20.31
N VAL A 171 11.62 -0.70 -19.43
CA VAL A 171 11.31 0.18 -18.28
C VAL A 171 10.90 1.60 -18.69
N PHE A 172 11.11 1.97 -19.96
CA PHE A 172 10.72 3.27 -20.53
C PHE A 172 9.45 3.21 -21.39
N PHE A 173 8.68 2.11 -21.40
CA PHE A 173 7.52 1.90 -22.30
C PHE A 173 6.21 1.58 -21.59
#